data_AF-A0A2V9KEA4-F1
#
_entry.id   AF-A0A2V9KEA4-F1
#
_cell.length_a   1.000
_cell.length_b   1.000
_cell.length_c   1.000
_cell.angle_alpha   90.00
_cell.angle_beta   90.00
_cell.angle_gamma   90.00
#
_symmetry.space_group_name_H-M   'P 1'
#
loop_
_entity.id
_entity.type
_entity.pdbx_description
1 polymer ?
#
loop_
_entity_poly.entity_id
_entity_poly.type
_entity_poly.pdbx_seq_one_letter_code
_entity_poly.pdbx_strand_id
1 'polypeptide(L)' 'MPETKGSHAIYVRATDHARVVIPMHSGVNLKPKTLRGIIGDLKLTVEKFSELL' A
#
# COMPACT_ATOMS: atom_id res chain seq x y z
N MET A 1 -1.50 15.41 -0.42
CA MET A 1 -1.73 14.98 0.98
C MET A 1 -2.48 13.66 0.91
N PRO A 2 -2.00 12.54 1.49
CA PRO A 2 -2.77 11.30 1.53
C PRO A 2 -4.03 11.50 2.37
N GLU A 3 -5.19 11.09 1.85
CA GLU A 3 -6.46 11.16 2.58
C GLU A 3 -6.55 9.96 3.53
N THR A 4 -6.73 10.21 4.82
CA THR A 4 -6.98 9.17 5.82
C THR A 4 -8.44 9.21 6.23
N LYS A 5 -9.19 8.14 5.94
CA LYS A 5 -10.54 7.91 6.52
C LYS A 5 -10.43 6.75 7.49
N GLY A 6 -10.27 7.06 8.78
CA GLY A 6 -10.09 6.06 9.86
C GLY A 6 -8.70 5.42 9.89
N SER A 7 -8.62 4.16 10.32
CA SER A 7 -7.37 3.37 10.38
C SER A 7 -6.87 2.90 9.00
N HIS A 8 -7.10 3.68 7.94
CA HIS A 8 -6.66 3.39 6.57
C HIS A 8 -6.02 4.64 5.98
N ALA A 9 -4.82 4.47 5.41
CA ALA A 9 -4.10 5.51 4.67
C ALA A 9 -4.25 5.27 3.17
N ILE A 10 -4.70 6.28 2.44
CA ILE A 10 -4.83 6.23 0.99
C ILE A 10 -3.64 6.98 0.38
N TYR A 11 -2.81 6.26 -0.35
CA TYR A 11 -1.68 6.82 -1.08
C TYR A 11 -2.02 6.90 -2.55
N VAL A 12 -1.81 8.08 -3.14
CA VAL A 12 -1.94 8.29 -4.57
C VAL A 12 -0.57 8.57 -5.13
N ARG A 13 -0.11 7.75 -6.08
CA ARG A 13 1.16 7.99 -6.77
C ARG A 13 0.94 9.08 -7.82
N ALA A 14 1.66 10.19 -7.71
CA ALA A 14 1.45 11.35 -8.59
C ALA A 14 1.78 11.08 -10.07
N THR A 15 2.67 10.12 -10.35
CA THR A 15 3.17 9.84 -11.70
C THR A 15 2.12 9.18 -12.60
N ASP A 16 1.26 8.34 -12.03
CA ASP A 16 0.39 7.40 -12.76
C ASP A 16 -0.98 7.24 -12.08
N HIS A 17 -1.23 8.05 -11.05
CA HIS A 17 -2.50 8.12 -10.31
C HIS A 17 -2.93 6.79 -9.68
N ALA A 18 -2.00 5.85 -9.48
CA ALA A 18 -2.28 4.61 -8.75
C ALA A 18 -2.70 4.93 -7.32
N ARG A 19 -3.83 4.35 -6.89
CA ARG A 19 -4.46 4.65 -5.59
C ARG A 19 -4.46 3.41 -4.71
N VAL A 20 -3.56 3.41 -3.75
CA VAL A 20 -3.32 2.30 -2.83
C VAL A 20 -3.94 2.61 -1.49
N VAL A 21 -4.62 1.63 -0.90
CA VAL A 21 -5.16 1.74 0.45
C VAL A 21 -4.36 0.83 1.38
N ILE A 22 -3.65 1.44 2.33
CA ILE A 22 -2.86 0.75 3.33
C ILE A 22 -3.63 0.78 4.65
N PRO A 23 -4.07 -0.37 5.19
CA PRO A 23 -4.67 -0.40 6.51
C PRO A 23 -3.59 -0.10 7.57
N MET A 24 -3.81 0.96 8.34
CA MET A 24 -3.01 1.45 9.47
C MET A 24 -3.64 1.04 10.80
N HIS A 25 -4.17 -0.18 10.90
CA HIS A 25 -4.55 -0.75 12.20
C HIS A 25 -3.28 -1.23 12.92
N SER A 26 -2.92 -0.56 14.01
CA SER A 26 -1.81 -0.96 14.86
C SER A 26 -2.14 -2.30 15.54
N GLY A 27 -1.33 -3.34 15.31
CA GLY A 27 -1.48 -4.64 16.00
C GLY A 27 -1.92 -5.83 15.15
N VAL A 28 -2.19 -5.68 13.85
CA VAL A 28 -2.53 -6.81 12.96
C VAL A 28 -1.54 -6.90 11.80
N ASN A 29 -0.86 -8.04 11.68
CA ASN A 29 -0.03 -8.33 10.51
C ASN A 29 -0.88 -8.25 9.23
N LEU A 30 -0.38 -7.51 8.23
CA LEU A 30 -0.99 -7.50 6.90
C LEU A 30 -1.05 -8.94 6.39
N LYS A 31 -2.24 -9.41 6.02
CA LYS A 31 -2.35 -10.71 5.36
C LYS A 31 -1.52 -10.69 4.07
N PRO A 32 -0.78 -11.76 3.74
CA PRO A 32 0.08 -11.80 2.55
C PRO A 32 -0.70 -11.55 1.25
N LYS A 33 -1.99 -11.91 1.21
CA LYS A 33 -2.89 -11.60 0.09
C LYS A 33 -3.10 -10.09 -0.09
N THR A 34 -3.28 -9.35 1.01
CA THR A 34 -3.45 -7.90 1.01
C THR A 34 -2.15 -7.20 0.63
N LEU A 35 -1.02 -7.66 1.17
CA LEU A 35 0.30 -7.14 0.82
C LEU A 35 0.58 -7.32 -0.68
N ARG A 36 0.31 -8.51 -1.22
CA ARG A 36 0.48 -8.78 -2.66
C ARG A 36 -0.46 -7.94 -3.52
N GLY A 37 -1.68 -7.69 -3.06
CA GLY A 37 -2.63 -6.78 -3.71
C GLY A 37 -2.12 -5.34 -3.75
N ILE A 38 -1.58 -4.84 -2.63
CA ILE A 38 -0.97 -3.50 -2.54
C ILE A 38 0.24 -3.37 -3.48
N ILE A 39 1.13 -4.37 -3.49
CA ILE A 39 2.31 -4.39 -4.37
C ILE A 39 1.89 -4.41 -5.85
N GLY A 40 0.86 -5.20 -6.19
CA GLY A 40 0.28 -5.24 -7.53
C GLY A 40 -0.38 -3.93 -7.95
N ASP A 41 -1.11 -3.27 -7.05
CA ASP A 41 -1.74 -1.98 -7.29
C ASP A 41 -0.70 -0.86 -7.51
N LEU A 42 0.41 -0.94 -6.78
CA LEU A 42 1.60 -0.11 -6.98
C LEU A 42 2.32 -0.40 -8.31
N LYS A 43 1.92 -1.42 -9.07
CA LYS A 43 2.65 -1.95 -10.23
C LYS A 43 4.13 -2.19 -9.92
N LEU A 44 4.42 -2.56 -8.68
CA LEU A 44 5.76 -2.92 -8.22
C LEU A 44 5.89 -4.43 -8.22
N THR A 45 7.12 -4.92 -8.38
CA THR A 45 7.43 -6.32 -8.09
C THR A 45 7.72 -6.47 -6.59
N VAL A 46 7.54 -7.68 -6.06
CA VAL A 46 7.89 -8.00 -4.66
C VAL A 46 9.37 -7.71 -4.39
N GLU A 47 10.22 -7.94 -5.39
CA GLU A 47 11.65 -7.63 -5.35
C GLU A 47 11.89 -6.13 -5.17
N LYS A 48 11.24 -5.29 -5.98
CA LYS A 48 11.36 -3.83 -5.89
C LYS A 48 10.83 -3.29 -4.56
N PHE A 49 9.79 -3.92 -4.02
CA PHE A 49 9.28 -3.61 -2.69
C PHE A 49 10.29 -3.99 -1.59
N SER A 50 10.96 -5.14 -1.72
CA SER A 50 11.97 -5.58 -0.75
C SER A 50 13.24 -4.73 -0.76
N GLU A 51 13.57 -4.06 -1.87
CA GLU A 51 14.67 -3.07 -1.92
C GLU A 51 14.34 -1.75 -1.20
N LEU A 52 13.05 -1.49 -0.91
CA LEU A 52 12.56 -0.25 -0.27
C LEU A 52 12.27 -0.41 1.23
N LEU A 53 12.44 -1.61 1.78
CA LEU A 53 12.37 -1.91 3.22
C LEU A 53 13.69 -1.58 3.91
#